data_AF-A0A5J4PMQ0-F1
#
_entry.id   AF-A0A5J4PMQ0-F1
#
_cell.length_a   1.000
_cell.length_b   1.000
_cell.length_c   1.000
_cell.angle_alpha   90.00
_cell.angle_beta   90.00
_cell.angle_gamma   90.00
#
_symmetry.space_group_name_H-M   'P 1'
#
loop_
_entity.id
_entity.type
_entity.pdbx_description
1 polymer ?
#
loop_
_entity_poly.entity_id
_entity_poly.type
_entity_poly.pdbx_seq_one_letter_code
_entity_poly.pdbx_strand_id
1 'polypeptide(L)'
;MSIELGKFNILEIVKSVSFGLYLDGGNDGEILLPKRYAPEGCEVGDLLNVFLYLDNEERLIATTQTPLVRVGEFAYLEVAWINEYGAFLNWGLMKDLFVP
;
A
#
# COMPACT_ATOMS: atom_id res chain seq x y z
N MET A 1 -9.29 -4.03 15.31
CA MET A 1 -9.09 -4.92 14.15
C MET A 1 -7.58 -4.99 13.91
N SER A 2 -7.00 -6.14 13.54
CA SER A 2 -5.57 -6.21 13.20
C SER A 2 -5.43 -6.02 11.71
N ILE A 3 -4.65 -5.06 11.28
CA ILE A 3 -4.26 -4.91 9.88
C ILE A 3 -3.11 -5.88 9.55
N GLU A 4 -2.97 -6.21 8.28
CA GLU A 4 -1.90 -7.08 7.78
C GLU A 4 -1.05 -6.34 6.73
N LEU A 5 0.21 -6.08 7.08
CA LEU A 5 1.20 -5.51 6.16
C LEU A 5 1.52 -6.49 5.02
N GLY A 6 1.60 -5.97 3.80
CA GLY A 6 1.89 -6.78 2.61
C GLY A 6 0.71 -7.64 2.16
N LYS A 7 -0.51 -7.29 2.59
CA LYS A 7 -1.77 -7.92 2.21
C LYS A 7 -2.87 -6.89 1.98
N PHE A 8 -3.99 -7.37 1.42
CA PHE A 8 -5.21 -6.59 1.28
C PHE A 8 -6.01 -6.57 2.58
N ASN A 9 -6.53 -5.40 2.92
CA ASN A 9 -7.30 -5.12 4.12
C ASN A 9 -8.55 -4.33 3.72
N ILE A 10 -9.68 -4.62 4.37
CA ILE A 10 -10.92 -3.85 4.19
C ILE A 10 -10.96 -2.82 5.31
N LEU A 11 -10.78 -1.54 4.97
CA LEU A 11 -10.70 -0.43 5.93
C LEU A 11 -11.75 0.64 5.63
N GLU A 12 -12.27 1.29 6.66
CA GLU A 12 -13.26 2.36 6.56
C GLU A 12 -12.59 3.72 6.32
N ILE A 13 -13.14 4.54 5.42
CA ILE A 13 -12.71 5.93 5.25
C ILE A 13 -13.20 6.75 6.44
N VAL A 14 -12.28 7.31 7.21
CA VAL A 14 -12.62 8.15 8.38
C VAL A 14 -12.51 9.65 8.09
N LYS A 15 -11.75 10.03 7.06
CA LYS A 15 -11.50 11.44 6.75
C LYS A 15 -11.05 11.63 5.30
N SER A 16 -11.56 12.69 4.66
CA SER A 16 -11.15 13.11 3.31
C SER A 16 -10.35 14.41 3.38
N VAL A 17 -9.23 14.47 2.65
CA VAL A 17 -8.35 15.63 2.56
C VAL A 17 -7.95 15.90 1.10
N SER A 18 -7.38 17.06 0.80
CA SER A 18 -7.07 17.47 -0.57
C SER A 18 -6.11 16.53 -1.32
N PHE A 19 -5.27 15.80 -0.59
CA PHE A 19 -4.25 14.90 -1.12
C PHE A 19 -4.53 13.41 -0.92
N GLY A 20 -5.69 13.02 -0.38
CA GLY A 20 -6.04 11.61 -0.21
C GLY A 20 -7.17 11.38 0.79
N LEU A 21 -7.29 10.12 1.19
CA LEU A 21 -8.26 9.62 2.16
C LEU A 21 -7.50 9.00 3.33
N TYR A 22 -7.95 9.22 4.55
CA TYR A 22 -7.47 8.48 5.71
C TYR A 22 -8.43 7.33 6.02
N LEU A 23 -7.85 6.16 6.23
CA LEU A 23 -8.53 4.91 6.53
C LEU A 23 -8.29 4.53 8.00
N ASP A 24 -9.29 3.95 8.65
CA ASP A 24 -9.15 3.45 10.01
C ASP A 24 -8.25 2.20 10.05
N GLY A 25 -7.01 2.35 10.52
CA GLY A 25 -6.08 1.25 10.79
C GLY A 25 -6.22 0.66 12.20
N GLY A 26 -7.19 1.11 13.00
CA GLY A 26 -7.37 0.67 14.38
C GLY A 26 -6.18 1.07 15.26
N ASN A 27 -5.44 0.08 15.76
CA ASN A 27 -4.31 0.34 16.68
C ASN A 27 -3.12 1.01 16.00
N ASP A 28 -3.00 0.90 14.68
CA ASP A 28 -1.95 1.52 13.89
C ASP A 28 -2.29 2.98 13.48
N GLY A 29 -3.46 3.47 13.91
CA GLY A 29 -3.91 4.84 13.65
C GLY A 29 -4.51 5.04 12.26
N GLU A 30 -4.49 6.29 11.78
CA GLU A 30 -5.01 6.65 10.45
C GLU A 30 -3.99 6.31 9.36
N ILE A 31 -4.40 5.54 8.36
CA ILE A 31 -3.56 5.14 7.22
C ILE A 31 -3.93 5.95 5.98
N LEU A 32 -2.96 6.59 5.35
CA LEU A 32 -3.20 7.39 4.16
C LEU A 32 -3.37 6.51 2.91
N LEU A 33 -4.45 6.75 2.16
CA LEU A 33 -4.63 6.37 0.75
C LEU A 33 -4.44 7.63 -0.11
N PRO A 34 -3.29 7.79 -0.80
CA PRO A 34 -3.04 8.94 -1.66
C PRO A 34 -4.13 9.11 -2.73
N LYS A 35 -4.48 10.38 -3.04
CA LYS A 35 -5.56 10.72 -3.97
C LYS A 35 -5.46 10.04 -5.33
N ARG A 36 -4.25 9.85 -5.85
CA ARG A 36 -4.01 9.17 -7.13
C ARG A 36 -4.44 7.69 -7.15
N TYR A 37 -4.67 7.10 -5.98
CA TYR A 37 -5.12 5.72 -5.80
C TYR A 37 -6.53 5.65 -5.20
N ALA A 38 -7.15 6.80 -4.87
CA ALA A 38 -8.52 6.83 -4.38
C ALA A 38 -9.49 6.59 -5.55
N PRO A 39 -10.44 5.65 -5.44
CA PRO A 39 -11.52 5.53 -6.41
C PRO A 39 -12.36 6.81 -6.46
N GLU A 40 -13.00 7.07 -7.59
CA GLU A 40 -13.89 8.22 -7.73
C GLU A 40 -15.17 8.01 -6.91
N GLY A 41 -15.66 9.09 -6.30
CA GLY A 41 -16.94 9.09 -5.59
C GLY A 41 -16.93 8.44 -4.20
N CYS A 42 -15.78 8.12 -3.64
CA CYS A 42 -15.69 7.62 -2.26
C CYS A 42 -16.05 8.70 -1.23
N GLU A 43 -16.82 8.32 -0.22
CA GLU A 43 -17.25 9.17 0.89
C GLU A 43 -16.76 8.62 2.24
N VAL A 44 -16.76 9.48 3.26
CA VAL A 44 -16.45 9.05 4.64
C VAL A 44 -17.50 8.05 5.10
N GLY A 45 -17.06 6.92 5.66
CA GLY A 45 -17.89 5.78 6.02
C GLY A 45 -17.86 4.62 5.03
N ASP A 46 -17.36 4.83 3.80
CA ASP A 46 -17.22 3.73 2.85
C ASP A 46 -16.08 2.77 3.25
N LEU A 47 -16.26 1.49 2.94
CA LEU A 47 -15.23 0.46 3.10
C LEU A 47 -14.45 0.28 1.80
N LEU A 48 -13.12 0.34 1.88
CA LEU A 48 -12.22 0.10 0.76
C LEU A 48 -11.34 -1.12 1.01
N ASN A 49 -11.22 -1.98 -0.01
CA ASN A 49 -10.23 -3.04 -0.05
C ASN A 49 -8.91 -2.49 -0.57
N VAL A 50 -7.92 -2.33 0.30
CA VAL A 50 -6.62 -1.69 0.00
C VAL A 50 -5.45 -2.60 0.35
N PHE A 51 -4.39 -2.52 -0.44
CA PHE A 51 -3.12 -3.16 -0.12
C PHE A 51 -2.29 -2.24 0.78
N LEU A 52 -1.78 -2.78 1.89
CA LEU A 52 -0.93 -2.04 2.82
C LEU A 52 0.54 -2.35 2.58
N TYR A 53 1.36 -1.32 2.43
CA TYR A 53 2.81 -1.45 2.28
C TYR A 53 3.54 -0.27 2.93
N LEU A 54 4.88 -0.34 2.97
CA LEU A 54 5.71 0.76 3.44
C LEU A 54 6.22 1.58 2.26
N ASP A 55 6.05 2.90 2.31
CA ASP A 55 6.60 3.82 1.33
C ASP A 55 8.14 3.98 1.46
N ASN A 56 8.71 4.95 0.76
CA ASN A 56 10.15 5.22 0.79
C ASN A 56 10.63 5.83 2.12
N GLU A 57 9.72 6.35 2.95
CA GLU A 57 10.00 6.91 4.28
C GLU A 57 9.63 5.92 5.39
N GLU A 58 9.46 4.64 5.05
CA GLU A 58 9.04 3.56 5.97
C GLU A 58 7.68 3.81 6.64
N ARG A 59 6.82 4.64 6.02
CA ARG A 59 5.48 4.89 6.52
C ARG A 59 4.50 3.87 5.99
N LEU A 60 3.61 3.40 6.85
CA LEU A 60 2.48 2.57 6.48
C LEU A 60 1.52 3.37 5.59
N ILE A 61 1.29 2.86 4.38
CA ILE A 61 0.43 3.51 3.38
C ILE A 61 -0.47 2.50 2.69
N ALA A 62 -1.64 2.97 2.25
CA ALA A 62 -2.61 2.20 1.50
C ALA A 62 -2.53 2.50 0.00
N THR A 63 -2.82 1.50 -0.83
CA THR A 63 -3.03 1.65 -2.27
C THR A 63 -4.14 0.72 -2.75
N THR A 64 -4.86 1.14 -3.79
CA THR A 64 -5.80 0.27 -4.53
C THR A 64 -5.13 -0.47 -5.68
N GLN A 65 -3.85 -0.19 -5.93
CA GLN A 65 -3.06 -0.95 -6.88
C GLN A 65 -2.85 -2.38 -6.37
N THR A 66 -2.81 -3.33 -7.31
CA THR A 66 -2.53 -4.72 -7.00
C THR A 66 -1.06 -5.02 -7.29
N PRO A 67 -0.25 -5.40 -6.28
CA PRO A 67 1.12 -5.82 -6.52
C PRO A 67 1.15 -7.18 -7.24
N LEU A 68 2.27 -7.49 -7.87
CA LEU A 68 2.53 -8.75 -8.56
C LEU A 68 2.73 -9.93 -7.61
N VAL A 69 3.05 -9.66 -6.34
CA VAL A 69 3.25 -10.67 -5.29
C VAL A 69 2.89 -10.09 -3.93
N ARG A 70 2.44 -10.95 -3.00
CA ARG A 70 2.05 -10.58 -1.64
C ARG A 70 2.83 -11.41 -0.61
N VAL A 71 2.74 -11.03 0.66
CA VAL A 71 3.37 -11.80 1.76
C VAL A 71 2.78 -13.21 1.80
N GLY A 72 3.65 -14.21 1.72
CA GLY A 72 3.28 -15.63 1.69
C GLY A 72 3.15 -16.22 0.28
N GLU A 73 3.36 -15.42 -0.77
CA GLU A 73 3.33 -15.86 -2.16
C GLU A 73 4.74 -15.86 -2.78
N PHE A 74 4.86 -16.51 -3.94
CA PHE A 74 6.07 -16.53 -4.76
C PHE A 74 5.74 -16.05 -6.18
N ALA A 75 6.62 -15.23 -6.75
CA ALA A 75 6.49 -14.75 -8.13
C ALA A 75 7.86 -14.49 -8.76
N TYR A 76 7.91 -14.48 -10.08
CA TYR A 76 9.03 -13.93 -10.85
C TYR A 76 8.79 -12.45 -11.08
N LEU A 77 9.78 -11.62 -10.76
CA LEU A 77 9.71 -10.17 -10.91
C LEU A 77 10.87 -9.67 -11.78
N GLU A 78 10.65 -8.57 -12.48
CA GLU A 78 11.68 -7.90 -13.27
C GLU A 78 12.61 -7.09 -12.35
N VAL A 79 13.92 -7.14 -12.61
CA VAL A 79 14.89 -6.29 -11.93
C VAL A 79 14.79 -4.88 -12.49
N ALA A 80 14.30 -3.94 -11.69
CA ALA A 80 14.23 -2.54 -12.07
C ALA A 80 15.62 -1.90 -12.07
N TRP A 81 16.42 -2.16 -11.03
CA TRP A 81 17.80 -1.69 -10.90
C TRP A 81 18.57 -2.45 -9.82
N ILE A 82 19.89 -2.26 -9.77
CA ILE A 82 20.81 -2.88 -8.81
C ILE A 82 21.77 -1.85 -8.23
N ASN A 83 22.29 -2.11 -7.04
CA ASN A 83 23.41 -1.39 -6.46
C ASN A 83 24.33 -2.34 -5.68
N GLU A 84 25.30 -1.81 -4.93
CA GLU A 84 26.24 -2.60 -4.14
C GLU A 84 25.60 -3.39 -2.97
N TYR A 85 24.37 -3.04 -2.58
CA TYR A 85 23.64 -3.65 -1.47
C TYR A 85 22.64 -4.72 -1.90
N GLY A 86 22.22 -4.75 -3.17
CA GLY A 86 21.27 -5.73 -3.66
C GLY A 86 20.53 -5.30 -4.93
N ALA A 87 19.43 -5.99 -5.21
CA ALA A 87 18.57 -5.75 -6.36
C ALA A 87 17.22 -5.18 -5.94
N PHE A 88 16.63 -4.37 -6.81
CA PHE A 88 15.33 -3.77 -6.63
C PHE A 88 14.42 -4.28 -7.72
N LEU A 89 13.35 -4.97 -7.31
CA LEU A 89 12.45 -5.68 -8.20
C LEU A 89 11.16 -4.89 -8.39
N ASN A 90 10.75 -4.72 -9.64
CA ASN A 90 9.45 -4.17 -9.97
C ASN A 90 8.37 -5.19 -9.58
N TRP A 91 7.63 -4.87 -8.54
CA TRP A 91 6.50 -5.67 -8.04
C TRP A 91 5.13 -5.01 -8.29
N GLY A 92 5.06 -4.02 -9.18
CA GLY A 92 3.82 -3.38 -9.63
C GLY A 92 3.34 -2.20 -8.78
N LEU A 93 4.12 -1.79 -7.76
CA LEU A 93 3.84 -0.59 -6.96
C LEU A 93 4.85 0.51 -7.24
N MET A 94 4.61 1.72 -6.71
CA MET A 94 5.49 2.88 -6.92
C MET A 94 6.91 2.69 -6.35
N LYS A 95 7.05 1.93 -5.27
CA LYS A 95 8.34 1.60 -4.66
C LYS A 95 8.75 0.22 -5.14
N ASP A 96 10.00 0.03 -5.55
CA ASP A 96 10.53 -1.29 -5.88
C ASP A 96 10.81 -2.13 -4.63
N LEU A 97 10.68 -3.46 -4.76
CA LEU A 97 10.92 -4.41 -3.69
C LEU A 97 12.42 -4.72 -3.58
N PHE A 98 13.02 -4.42 -2.43
CA PHE A 98 14.44 -4.69 -2.20
C PHE A 98 14.68 -6.18 -1.90
N VAL A 99 15.70 -6.75 -2.55
CA VAL A 99 16.24 -8.09 -2.32
C VAL A 99 17.75 -7.96 -2.09
N PRO A 100 18.27 -8.32 -0.90
CA PRO A 100 19.68 -8.19 -0.56
C PRO A 100 20.57 -9.19 -1.31
#